data_AF-A0AAE4B744-F1
#
_entry.id   AF-A0AAE4B744-F1
#
_cell.length_a   1.000
_cell.length_b   1.000
_cell.length_c   1.000
_cell.angle_alpha   90.00
_cell.angle_beta   90.00
_cell.angle_gamma   90.00
#
_symmetry.space_group_name_H-M   'P 1'
#
loop_
_entity.id
_entity.type
_entity.pdbx_description
1 polymer ?
#
loop_
_entity_poly.entity_id
_entity_poly.type
_entity_poly.pdbx_seq_one_letter_code
_entity_poly.pdbx_strand_id
1 'polypeptide(L)'
;MRRILTATVAVLLALSGTAMAQDTKAAAPAAEKTLALKDLPQSLSYVERGPASNAIQWLATIMLQVDPRGDITGETLAVYENILVAEMRAKAMQQLIAMDLDFDGLLLPEERDAVLSRMDSRRKVDAALILSAADANGDGAISTDEMREAARAPGALDRRSENALAQARDLMFFDLDDDGAVNLQEMARGVRGMMVE
;
A
#
# COMPACT_ATOMS: atom_id res chain seq x y z
N MET A 1 -54.37 -43.58 -18.35
CA MET A 1 -53.68 -44.86 -18.61
C MET A 1 -52.29 -44.56 -19.14
N ARG A 2 -51.26 -45.11 -18.49
CA ARG A 2 -49.82 -45.05 -18.82
C ARG A 2 -49.55 -45.44 -20.28
N ARG A 3 -48.62 -44.77 -20.97
CA ARG A 3 -47.51 -45.40 -21.72
C ARG A 3 -46.32 -44.43 -21.88
N ILE A 4 -45.19 -44.91 -21.36
CA ILE A 4 -43.82 -44.44 -21.57
C ILE A 4 -43.38 -44.96 -22.95
N LEU A 5 -42.68 -44.15 -23.74
CA LEU A 5 -41.84 -44.65 -24.83
C LEU A 5 -40.52 -43.88 -24.86
N THR A 6 -39.52 -44.60 -24.38
CA THR A 6 -38.09 -44.46 -24.61
C THR A 6 -37.76 -44.26 -26.08
N ALA A 7 -36.88 -43.31 -26.39
CA ALA A 7 -36.11 -43.30 -27.62
C ALA A 7 -34.66 -42.90 -27.30
N THR A 8 -33.77 -43.86 -27.41
CA THR A 8 -32.33 -43.72 -27.22
C THR A 8 -31.65 -43.93 -28.58
N VAL A 9 -30.62 -43.11 -28.83
CA VAL A 9 -29.47 -43.30 -29.75
C VAL A 9 -29.67 -43.01 -31.26
N ALA A 10 -28.88 -42.04 -31.75
CA ALA A 10 -27.94 -42.14 -32.90
C ALA A 10 -27.97 -40.92 -33.85
N VAL A 11 -27.12 -39.91 -33.61
CA VAL A 11 -26.57 -39.02 -34.66
C VAL A 11 -25.14 -38.66 -34.22
N LEU A 12 -24.15 -39.49 -34.54
CA LEU A 12 -23.26 -39.44 -35.72
C LEU A 12 -22.38 -38.18 -35.78
N LEU A 13 -21.10 -38.39 -35.48
CA LEU A 13 -19.98 -37.49 -35.76
C LEU A 13 -19.85 -37.18 -37.26
N ALA A 14 -19.71 -35.90 -37.61
CA ALA A 14 -18.80 -35.34 -38.62
C ALA A 14 -18.93 -33.81 -38.57
N LEU A 15 -17.97 -33.08 -37.96
CA LEU A 15 -16.86 -32.40 -38.67
C LEU A 15 -17.30 -31.45 -39.80
N SER A 16 -17.43 -30.17 -39.46
CA SER A 16 -16.97 -28.99 -40.21
C SER A 16 -17.58 -27.78 -39.49
N GLY A 17 -16.86 -26.94 -38.76
CA GLY A 17 -15.68 -26.24 -39.22
C GLY A 17 -16.00 -24.76 -39.28
N THR A 18 -16.18 -24.13 -38.12
CA THR A 18 -16.06 -22.67 -37.91
C THR A 18 -15.78 -22.44 -36.44
N ALA A 19 -14.55 -22.80 -36.01
CA ALA A 19 -14.00 -22.27 -34.77
C ALA A 19 -13.76 -20.79 -34.99
N MET A 20 -14.34 -19.96 -34.11
CA MET A 20 -13.97 -18.56 -34.00
C MET A 20 -12.47 -18.51 -33.70
N ALA A 21 -11.70 -18.02 -34.65
CA ALA A 21 -10.32 -17.64 -34.43
C ALA A 21 -10.32 -16.46 -33.46
N GLN A 22 -10.24 -16.75 -32.16
CA GLN A 22 -9.63 -15.81 -31.25
C GLN A 22 -8.17 -15.73 -31.68
N ASP A 23 -7.76 -14.55 -32.11
CA ASP A 23 -6.39 -14.10 -32.26
C ASP A 23 -5.68 -14.21 -30.90
N THR A 24 -5.38 -15.43 -30.45
CA THR A 24 -4.34 -15.66 -29.46
C THR A 24 -3.03 -15.60 -30.22
N LYS A 25 -2.60 -14.37 -30.55
CA LYS A 25 -1.19 -14.10 -30.75
C LYS A 25 -0.52 -14.41 -29.42
N ALA A 26 -0.08 -15.66 -29.27
CA ALA A 26 0.80 -16.06 -28.20
C ALA A 26 2.01 -15.13 -28.29
N ALA A 27 2.02 -14.11 -27.42
CA ALA A 27 3.20 -13.34 -27.16
C ALA A 27 4.28 -14.36 -26.78
N ALA A 28 5.42 -14.30 -27.46
CA ALA A 28 6.61 -15.01 -27.02
C ALA A 28 6.80 -14.72 -25.52
N PRO A 29 7.24 -15.69 -24.69
CA PRO A 29 7.50 -15.40 -23.30
C PRO A 29 8.51 -14.25 -23.26
N ALA A 30 8.08 -13.10 -22.74
CA ALA A 30 9.01 -12.07 -22.32
C ALA A 30 10.05 -12.76 -21.42
N ALA A 31 11.30 -12.30 -21.46
CA ALA A 31 12.34 -12.84 -20.59
C ALA A 31 11.92 -12.57 -19.13
N GLU A 32 11.25 -13.56 -18.52
CA GLU A 32 10.62 -13.42 -17.20
C GLU A 32 11.74 -13.16 -16.19
N LYS A 33 11.65 -12.02 -15.51
CA LYS A 33 12.65 -11.59 -14.54
C LYS A 33 12.74 -12.62 -13.42
N THR A 34 13.90 -13.24 -13.21
CA THR A 34 14.12 -14.10 -12.04
C THR A 34 14.44 -13.23 -10.83
N LEU A 35 13.57 -13.27 -9.81
CA LEU A 35 13.80 -12.58 -8.54
C LEU A 35 14.65 -13.44 -7.61
N ALA A 36 15.59 -12.83 -6.90
CA ALA A 36 16.38 -13.49 -5.86
C ALA A 36 16.05 -12.89 -4.49
N LEU A 37 15.99 -13.75 -3.47
CA LEU A 37 15.63 -13.34 -2.10
C LEU A 37 16.56 -12.26 -1.54
N LYS A 38 17.86 -12.34 -1.86
CA LYS A 38 18.88 -11.36 -1.45
C LYS A 38 18.66 -9.94 -1.99
N ASP A 39 17.92 -9.80 -3.08
CA ASP A 39 17.68 -8.52 -3.76
C ASP A 39 16.34 -7.91 -3.33
N LEU A 40 15.65 -8.53 -2.36
CA LEU A 40 14.37 -8.09 -1.87
C LEU A 40 14.49 -6.74 -1.13
N PRO A 41 13.62 -5.76 -1.41
CA PRO A 41 13.58 -4.51 -0.67
C PRO A 41 13.35 -4.73 0.83
N GLN A 42 13.99 -3.91 1.67
CA GLN A 42 13.92 -4.05 3.12
C GLN A 42 12.48 -3.97 3.66
N SER A 43 11.63 -3.15 3.02
CA SER A 43 10.21 -3.02 3.40
C SER A 43 9.44 -4.34 3.25
N LEU A 44 9.93 -5.24 2.38
CA LEU A 44 9.36 -6.54 2.09
C LEU A 44 10.04 -7.70 2.83
N SER A 45 10.97 -7.43 3.75
CA SER A 45 11.71 -8.44 4.53
C SER A 45 10.85 -9.52 5.23
N TYR A 46 9.55 -9.30 5.40
CA TYR A 46 8.62 -10.32 5.89
C TYR A 46 8.50 -11.54 4.96
N VAL A 47 8.74 -11.38 3.65
CA VAL A 47 8.73 -12.49 2.68
C VAL A 47 9.76 -13.56 3.06
N GLU A 48 10.90 -13.17 3.65
CA GLU A 48 11.94 -14.11 4.08
C GLU A 48 11.53 -14.94 5.32
N ARG A 49 10.51 -14.49 6.05
CA ARG A 49 10.17 -15.00 7.38
C ARG A 49 9.11 -16.09 7.30
N GLY A 50 9.52 -17.29 6.88
CA GLY A 50 8.73 -18.51 6.99
C GLY A 50 8.28 -19.08 5.64
N PRO A 51 7.16 -19.83 5.59
CA PRO A 51 6.73 -20.48 4.35
C PRO A 51 6.15 -19.49 3.34
N ALA A 52 6.31 -19.81 2.05
CA ALA A 52 5.80 -19.01 0.94
C ALA A 52 4.30 -18.67 1.04
N SER A 53 3.49 -19.56 1.63
CA SER A 53 2.07 -19.29 1.86
C SER A 53 1.82 -18.05 2.72
N ASN A 54 2.65 -17.82 3.74
CA ASN A 54 2.49 -16.69 4.65
C ASN A 54 2.91 -15.39 3.97
N ALA A 55 4.02 -15.43 3.21
CA ALA A 55 4.48 -14.30 2.42
C ALA A 55 3.44 -13.88 1.37
N ILE A 56 2.87 -14.84 0.64
CA ILE A 56 1.81 -14.60 -0.36
C ILE A 56 0.57 -13.99 0.31
N GLN A 57 0.12 -14.53 1.44
CA GLN A 57 -1.04 -13.98 2.15
C GLN A 57 -0.81 -12.54 2.64
N TRP A 58 0.39 -12.29 3.17
CA TRP A 58 0.77 -10.96 3.64
C TRP A 58 0.84 -9.94 2.49
N LEU A 59 1.52 -10.28 1.40
CA LEU A 59 1.60 -9.41 0.21
C LEU A 59 0.21 -9.17 -0.40
N ALA A 60 -0.62 -10.21 -0.51
CA ALA A 60 -1.99 -10.05 -0.99
C ALA A 60 -2.81 -9.10 -0.12
N THR A 61 -2.56 -9.08 1.20
CA THR A 61 -3.21 -8.12 2.11
C THR A 61 -2.78 -6.68 1.79
N ILE A 62 -1.51 -6.45 1.50
CA ILE A 62 -1.02 -5.11 1.11
C ILE A 62 -1.60 -4.73 -0.25
N MET A 63 -1.60 -5.65 -1.22
CA MET A 63 -2.15 -5.40 -2.55
C MET A 63 -3.62 -4.94 -2.47
N LEU A 64 -4.42 -5.63 -1.66
CA LEU A 64 -5.84 -5.29 -1.47
C LEU A 64 -6.07 -3.96 -0.72
N GLN A 65 -5.08 -3.48 0.04
CA GLN A 65 -5.13 -2.15 0.65
C GLN A 65 -4.88 -1.05 -0.39
N VAL A 66 -3.99 -1.30 -1.35
CA VAL A 66 -3.67 -0.37 -2.44
C VAL A 66 -4.79 -0.33 -3.46
N ASP A 67 -5.20 -1.51 -3.96
CA ASP A 67 -6.28 -1.67 -4.91
C ASP A 67 -7.18 -2.88 -4.54
N PRO A 68 -8.49 -2.68 -4.32
CA PRO A 68 -9.39 -3.76 -3.91
C PRO A 68 -9.55 -4.92 -4.92
N ARG A 69 -9.15 -4.73 -6.19
CA ARG A 69 -9.17 -5.80 -7.21
C ARG A 69 -7.90 -6.63 -7.19
N GLY A 70 -6.85 -6.13 -6.53
CA GLY A 70 -5.56 -6.80 -6.45
C GLY A 70 -4.65 -6.54 -7.64
N ASP A 71 -4.90 -5.45 -8.38
CA ASP A 71 -4.07 -5.01 -9.50
C ASP A 71 -3.34 -3.72 -9.11
N ILE A 72 -2.02 -3.80 -8.98
CA ILE A 72 -1.16 -2.66 -8.65
C ILE A 72 -0.64 -2.08 -9.94
N THR A 73 -0.87 -0.80 -10.19
CA THR A 73 -0.35 -0.07 -11.33
C THR A 73 0.25 1.23 -10.82
N GLY A 74 1.01 1.94 -11.67
CA GLY A 74 1.48 3.29 -11.32
C GLY A 74 0.34 4.24 -10.93
N GLU A 75 -0.85 4.09 -11.53
CA GLU A 75 -2.02 4.91 -11.20
C GLU A 75 -2.62 4.56 -9.84
N THR A 76 -2.87 3.27 -9.57
CA THR A 76 -3.46 2.86 -8.28
C THR A 76 -2.50 3.14 -7.12
N LEU A 77 -1.19 2.98 -7.34
CA LEU A 77 -0.17 3.37 -6.38
C LEU A 77 -0.19 4.88 -6.12
N ALA A 78 -0.24 5.72 -7.15
CA ALA A 78 -0.29 7.18 -6.98
C ALA A 78 -1.54 7.63 -6.21
N VAL A 79 -2.70 7.00 -6.45
CA VAL A 79 -3.92 7.27 -5.67
C VAL A 79 -3.73 6.89 -4.21
N TYR A 80 -3.22 5.69 -3.93
CA TYR A 80 -2.98 5.21 -2.59
C TYR A 80 -1.97 6.08 -1.82
N GLU A 81 -0.88 6.49 -2.49
CA GLU A 81 0.11 7.39 -1.91
C GLU A 81 -0.50 8.73 -1.50
N ASN A 82 -1.34 9.32 -2.36
CA ASN A 82 -2.02 10.57 -2.07
C ASN A 82 -2.96 10.45 -0.87
N ILE A 83 -3.67 9.32 -0.74
CA ILE A 83 -4.52 9.03 0.41
C ILE A 83 -3.69 8.97 1.68
N LEU A 84 -2.62 8.16 1.71
CA LEU A 84 -1.76 8.04 2.89
C LEU A 84 -1.13 9.39 3.27
N VAL A 85 -0.65 10.15 2.29
CA VAL A 85 -0.08 11.48 2.53
C VAL A 85 -1.11 12.45 3.10
N ALA A 86 -2.35 12.41 2.59
CA ALA A 86 -3.44 13.22 3.14
C ALA A 86 -3.79 12.82 4.58
N GLU A 87 -3.86 11.52 4.87
CA GLU A 87 -4.13 11.01 6.22
C GLU A 87 -3.03 11.41 7.22
N MET A 88 -1.76 11.30 6.83
CA MET A 88 -0.63 11.74 7.64
C MET A 88 -0.70 13.23 7.96
N ARG A 89 -0.94 14.06 6.95
CA ARG A 89 -1.12 15.52 7.09
C ARG A 89 -2.27 15.84 8.03
N ALA A 90 -3.42 15.17 7.85
CA ALA A 90 -4.59 15.36 8.69
C ALA A 90 -4.31 15.00 10.15
N LYS A 91 -3.59 13.90 10.39
CA LYS A 91 -3.21 13.46 11.74
C LYS A 91 -2.22 14.42 12.42
N ALA A 92 -1.20 14.88 11.71
CA ALA A 92 -0.25 15.87 12.24
C ALA A 92 -0.97 17.18 12.59
N MET A 93 -1.83 17.65 11.70
CA MET A 93 -2.66 18.83 11.94
C MET A 93 -3.59 18.64 13.15
N GLN A 94 -4.27 17.48 13.25
CA GLN A 94 -5.12 17.16 14.39
C GLN A 94 -4.35 17.20 15.71
N GLN A 95 -3.11 16.72 15.73
CA GLN A 95 -2.28 16.75 16.93
C GLN A 95 -1.92 18.18 17.35
N LEU A 96 -1.57 19.04 16.40
CA LEU A 96 -1.27 20.45 16.66
C LEU A 96 -2.52 21.21 17.15
N ILE A 97 -3.65 21.05 16.47
CA ILE A 97 -4.93 21.65 16.87
C ILE A 97 -5.37 21.15 18.25
N ALA A 98 -5.13 19.89 18.59
CA ALA A 98 -5.48 19.37 19.91
C ALA A 98 -4.62 19.92 21.05
N MET A 99 -3.51 20.61 20.74
CA MET A 99 -2.66 21.28 21.74
C MET A 99 -3.05 22.75 21.95
N ASP A 100 -3.71 23.36 20.98
CA ASP A 100 -4.31 24.69 21.08
C ASP A 100 -5.56 24.57 21.98
N LEU A 101 -5.45 25.08 23.21
CA LEU A 101 -6.42 24.79 24.27
C LEU A 101 -7.61 25.75 24.23
N ASP A 102 -7.40 26.97 23.72
CA ASP A 102 -8.45 27.99 23.60
C ASP A 102 -8.95 28.19 22.16
N PHE A 103 -8.36 27.51 21.18
CA PHE A 103 -8.70 27.52 19.76
C PHE A 103 -8.58 28.89 19.11
N ASP A 104 -7.62 29.71 19.57
CA ASP A 104 -7.35 31.03 18.99
C ASP A 104 -6.50 30.96 17.71
N GLY A 105 -5.96 29.79 17.38
CA GLY A 105 -5.13 29.56 16.20
C GLY A 105 -3.64 29.89 16.41
N LEU A 106 -3.21 30.12 17.65
CA LEU A 106 -1.84 30.33 18.06
C LEU A 106 -1.49 29.35 19.17
N LEU A 107 -0.68 28.34 18.85
CA LEU A 107 -0.22 27.40 19.87
C LEU A 107 0.96 27.99 20.64
N LEU A 108 0.70 28.45 21.87
CA LEU A 108 1.67 29.10 22.75
C LEU A 108 2.52 28.10 23.56
N PRO A 109 3.70 28.49 24.07
CA PRO A 109 4.54 27.63 24.92
C PRO A 109 3.79 27.07 26.13
N GLU A 110 2.97 27.89 26.79
CA GLU A 110 2.23 27.52 27.99
C GLU A 110 1.22 26.41 27.72
N GLU A 111 0.58 26.44 26.55
CA GLU A 111 -0.39 25.44 26.12
C GLU A 111 0.29 24.12 25.77
N ARG A 112 1.41 24.18 25.04
CA ARG A 112 2.24 23.01 24.74
C ARG A 112 2.68 22.32 26.02
N ASP A 113 3.21 23.08 26.98
CA ASP A 113 3.65 22.54 28.26
C ASP A 113 2.49 21.96 29.07
N ALA A 114 1.33 22.60 29.05
CA ALA A 114 0.11 22.10 29.69
C ALA A 114 -0.36 20.77 29.08
N VAL A 115 -0.23 20.56 27.76
CA VAL A 115 -0.57 19.28 27.11
C VAL A 115 0.53 18.24 27.32
N LEU A 116 1.79 18.60 27.05
CA LEU A 116 2.94 17.70 27.18
C LEU A 116 3.12 17.20 28.61
N SER A 117 2.85 18.01 29.64
CA SER A 117 2.93 17.56 31.04
C SER A 117 2.02 16.37 31.35
N ARG A 118 0.87 16.26 30.66
CA ARG A 118 -0.15 15.22 30.85
C ARG A 118 0.06 13.97 29.99
N MET A 119 0.94 14.02 28.99
CA MET A 119 1.25 12.89 28.12
C MET A 119 2.19 11.86 28.77
N ASP A 120 2.17 10.62 28.30
CA ASP A 120 3.22 9.65 28.63
C ASP A 120 4.51 9.94 27.84
N SER A 121 5.64 9.42 28.33
CA SER A 121 6.97 9.72 27.78
C SER A 121 7.14 9.37 26.30
N ARG A 122 6.43 8.37 25.77
CA ARG A 122 6.53 8.05 24.32
C ARG A 122 5.80 9.11 23.50
N ARG A 123 4.56 9.43 23.89
CA ARG A 123 3.76 10.45 23.20
C ARG A 123 4.39 11.84 23.28
N LYS A 124 5.09 12.16 24.37
CA LYS A 124 5.87 13.40 24.50
C LYS A 124 6.96 13.51 23.45
N VAL A 125 7.68 12.43 23.14
CA VAL A 125 8.76 12.45 22.14
C VAL A 125 8.19 12.73 20.75
N ASP A 126 7.10 12.03 20.39
CA ASP A 126 6.46 12.23 19.09
C ASP A 126 5.88 13.66 18.96
N ALA A 127 5.24 14.15 20.01
CA ALA A 127 4.72 15.53 20.05
C ALA A 127 5.85 16.57 19.97
N ALA A 128 6.95 16.37 20.71
CA ALA A 128 8.09 17.28 20.68
C ALA A 128 8.74 17.36 19.30
N LEU A 129 8.81 16.24 18.56
CA LEU A 129 9.34 16.24 17.20
C LEU A 129 8.50 17.13 16.28
N ILE A 130 7.18 16.98 16.31
CA ILE A 130 6.25 17.77 15.49
C ILE A 130 6.28 19.24 15.89
N LEU A 131 6.29 19.55 17.19
CA LEU A 131 6.36 20.93 17.69
C LEU A 131 7.66 21.62 17.28
N SER A 132 8.80 20.92 17.36
CA SER A 132 10.09 21.48 16.96
C SER A 132 10.19 21.75 15.46
N ALA A 133 9.47 20.97 14.65
CA ALA A 133 9.40 21.18 13.20
C ALA A 133 8.38 22.26 12.81
N ALA A 134 7.45 22.62 13.70
CA ALA A 134 6.36 23.53 13.40
C ALA A 134 6.71 25.00 13.65
N ASP A 135 7.52 25.31 14.66
CA ASP A 135 8.00 26.68 14.94
C ASP A 135 9.10 27.08 13.93
N ALA A 136 8.68 27.35 12.69
CA ALA A 136 9.57 27.57 11.56
C ALA A 136 10.29 28.92 11.64
N ASN A 137 9.64 29.93 12.24
CA ASN A 137 10.19 31.28 12.37
C ASN A 137 10.98 31.48 13.70
N GLY A 138 10.83 30.58 14.68
CA GLY A 138 11.54 30.60 15.95
C GLY A 138 11.03 31.65 16.94
N ASP A 139 9.82 32.17 16.78
CA ASP A 139 9.23 33.19 17.64
C ASP A 139 8.65 32.62 18.94
N GLY A 140 8.61 31.29 19.05
CA GLY A 140 8.13 30.58 20.22
C GLY A 140 6.62 30.41 20.25
N ALA A 141 5.85 30.95 19.31
CA ALA A 141 4.47 30.61 19.01
C ALA A 141 4.42 29.69 17.77
N ILE A 142 3.31 28.97 17.58
CA ILE A 142 3.09 28.22 16.33
C ILE A 142 1.75 28.69 15.78
N SER A 143 1.81 29.43 14.68
CA SER A 143 0.63 29.93 13.98
C SER A 143 -0.07 28.85 13.16
N THR A 144 -1.34 29.06 12.81
CA THR A 144 -2.07 28.14 11.90
C THR A 144 -1.37 27.87 10.56
N ASP A 145 -0.66 28.85 10.01
CA ASP A 145 0.10 28.67 8.77
C ASP A 145 1.32 27.78 8.99
N GLU A 146 2.04 27.99 10.10
CA GLU A 146 3.13 27.12 10.55
C GLU A 146 2.65 25.69 10.84
N MET A 147 1.48 25.51 11.47
CA MET A 147 0.89 24.18 11.64
C MET A 147 0.64 23.48 10.31
N ARG A 148 0.19 24.24 9.30
CA ARG A 148 -0.07 23.72 7.96
C ARG A 148 1.21 23.33 7.24
N GLU A 149 2.25 24.14 7.37
CA GLU A 149 3.57 23.84 6.81
C GLU A 149 4.21 22.64 7.50
N ALA A 150 4.14 22.59 8.83
CA ALA A 150 4.59 21.46 9.64
C ALA A 150 3.92 20.16 9.20
N ALA A 151 2.60 20.16 9.06
CA ALA A 151 1.84 18.98 8.61
C ALA A 151 2.25 18.51 7.21
N ARG A 152 2.71 19.43 6.34
CA ARG A 152 3.19 19.11 4.98
C ARG A 152 4.63 18.61 4.97
N ALA A 153 5.40 18.83 6.03
CA ALA A 153 6.79 18.47 6.09
C ALA A 153 6.99 16.95 6.05
N PRO A 154 8.03 16.43 5.35
CA PRO A 154 8.35 15.00 5.35
C PRO A 154 8.64 14.41 6.74
N GLY A 155 8.98 15.24 7.73
CA GLY A 155 9.20 14.79 9.10
C GLY A 155 7.93 14.60 9.93
N ALA A 156 6.76 15.03 9.42
CA ALA A 156 5.46 14.83 10.07
C ALA A 156 4.87 13.43 9.77
N LEU A 157 5.55 12.64 8.96
CA LEU A 157 5.12 11.29 8.61
C LEU A 157 5.33 10.39 9.84
N ASP A 158 4.28 9.70 10.27
CA ASP A 158 4.49 8.63 11.24
C ASP A 158 5.17 7.44 10.56
N ARG A 159 6.08 6.78 11.28
CA ARG A 159 6.87 5.66 10.74
C ARG A 159 5.99 4.54 10.16
N ARG A 160 4.77 4.39 10.66
CA ARG A 160 3.84 3.35 10.19
C ARG A 160 3.40 3.64 8.77
N SER A 161 3.04 4.88 8.49
CA SER A 161 2.57 5.32 7.18
C SER A 161 3.73 5.40 6.18
N GLU A 162 4.93 5.79 6.62
CA GLU A 162 6.15 5.67 5.80
C GLU A 162 6.42 4.22 5.40
N ASN A 163 6.33 3.29 6.34
CA ASN A 163 6.50 1.86 6.07
C ASN A 163 5.43 1.33 5.12
N ALA A 164 4.18 1.80 5.24
CA ALA A 164 3.09 1.41 4.35
C ALA A 164 3.32 1.92 2.91
N LEU A 165 3.80 3.16 2.75
CA LEU A 165 4.20 3.72 1.45
C LEU A 165 5.34 2.92 0.83
N ALA A 166 6.39 2.63 1.60
CA ALA A 166 7.53 1.85 1.12
C ALA A 166 7.10 0.44 0.68
N GLN A 167 6.29 -0.24 1.49
CA GLN A 167 5.75 -1.56 1.15
C GLN A 167 4.94 -1.51 -0.15
N ALA A 168 4.05 -0.54 -0.30
CA ALA A 168 3.21 -0.41 -1.49
C ALA A 168 4.05 -0.15 -2.76
N ARG A 169 5.07 0.71 -2.68
CA ARG A 169 6.00 0.98 -3.80
C ARG A 169 6.81 -0.25 -4.16
N ASP A 170 7.34 -0.92 -3.15
CA ASP A 170 8.22 -2.07 -3.34
C ASP A 170 7.46 -3.30 -3.86
N LEU A 171 6.11 -3.32 -3.85
CA LEU A 171 5.33 -4.34 -4.56
C LEU A 171 5.66 -4.40 -6.06
N MET A 172 6.05 -3.27 -6.68
CA MET A 172 6.50 -3.23 -8.08
C MET A 172 7.76 -4.07 -8.32
N PHE A 173 8.44 -4.53 -7.28
CA PHE A 173 9.49 -5.54 -7.41
C PHE A 173 9.01 -6.82 -8.09
N PHE A 174 7.73 -7.15 -7.91
CA PHE A 174 7.06 -8.33 -8.47
C PHE A 174 6.45 -8.11 -9.85
N ASP A 175 6.72 -6.98 -10.52
CA ASP A 175 6.44 -6.81 -11.94
C ASP A 175 7.45 -7.70 -12.71
N LEU A 176 6.97 -8.86 -13.17
CA LEU A 176 7.84 -9.91 -13.72
C LEU A 176 7.98 -9.80 -15.24
N ASP A 177 6.96 -9.24 -15.90
CA ASP A 177 6.93 -9.05 -17.35
C ASP A 177 7.17 -7.59 -17.80
N ASP A 178 7.42 -6.68 -16.84
CA ASP A 178 7.77 -5.27 -17.04
C ASP A 178 6.64 -4.50 -17.76
N ASP A 179 5.39 -4.89 -17.49
CA ASP A 179 4.19 -4.25 -18.06
C ASP A 179 3.72 -3.02 -17.27
N GLY A 180 4.38 -2.73 -16.14
CA GLY A 180 4.06 -1.61 -15.26
C GLY A 180 2.88 -1.88 -14.32
N ALA A 181 2.44 -3.14 -14.25
CA ALA A 181 1.45 -3.63 -13.32
C ALA A 181 1.98 -4.82 -12.52
N VAL A 182 1.36 -5.07 -11.37
CA VAL A 182 1.58 -6.29 -10.59
C VAL A 182 0.23 -6.85 -10.23
N ASN A 183 -0.01 -8.06 -10.71
CA ASN A 183 -1.19 -8.84 -10.33
C ASN A 183 -0.83 -9.95 -9.33
N LEU A 184 -1.85 -10.58 -8.75
CA LEU A 184 -1.69 -11.66 -7.76
C LEU A 184 -0.89 -12.86 -8.29
N GLN A 185 -0.94 -13.12 -9.60
CA GLN A 185 -0.25 -14.25 -10.22
C GLN A 185 1.26 -14.00 -10.27
N GLU A 186 1.68 -12.81 -10.66
CA GLU A 186 3.09 -12.41 -10.68
C GLU A 186 3.68 -12.37 -9.28
N MET A 187 2.97 -11.76 -8.33
CA MET A 187 3.35 -11.76 -6.92
C MET A 187 3.55 -13.20 -6.40
N ALA A 188 2.57 -14.09 -6.62
CA ALA A 188 2.66 -15.46 -6.13
C ALA A 188 3.75 -16.28 -6.84
N ARG A 189 4.03 -16.00 -8.13
CA ARG A 189 5.14 -16.61 -8.87
C ARG A 189 6.48 -16.12 -8.34
N GLY A 190 6.67 -14.82 -8.16
CA GLY A 190 7.90 -14.23 -7.66
C GLY A 190 8.27 -14.77 -6.28
N VAL A 191 7.31 -14.81 -5.34
CA VAL A 191 7.54 -15.38 -4.01
C VAL A 191 7.92 -16.87 -4.08
N ARG A 192 7.20 -17.67 -4.87
CA ARG A 192 7.53 -19.10 -5.01
C ARG A 192 8.89 -19.30 -5.67
N GLY A 193 9.24 -18.50 -6.67
CA GLY A 193 10.55 -18.54 -7.32
C GLY A 193 11.69 -18.30 -6.33
N MET A 194 11.55 -17.29 -5.47
CA MET A 194 12.57 -16.93 -4.48
C MET A 194 12.74 -17.93 -3.33
N MET A 195 11.72 -18.73 -3.01
CA MET A 195 11.70 -19.61 -1.83
C MET A 195 11.91 -21.10 -2.14
N VAL A 196 12.15 -21.42 -3.41
CA VAL A 196 12.42 -22.78 -3.88
C VAL A 196 13.93 -23.00 -4.14
N GLU A 197 14.75 -21.95 -4.07
CA GLU A 197 16.22 -22.03 -3.97
C GLU A 197 16.68 -22.33 -2.53
#